data_AF-A0A5N1JQ56-F1
#
_entry.id   AF-A0A5N1JQ56-F1
#
_cell.length_a   1.000
_cell.length_b   1.000
_cell.length_c   1.000
_cell.angle_alpha   90.00
_cell.angle_beta   90.00
_cell.angle_gamma   90.00
#
_symmetry.space_group_name_H-M   'P 1'
#
loop_
_entity.id
_entity.type
_entity.pdbx_description
1 polymer ?
#
loop_
_entity_poly.entity_id
_entity_poly.type
_entity_poly.pdbx_seq_one_letter_code
_entity_poly.pdbx_strand_id
1 'polypeptide(L)'
;MKKLLTLFLTASVSFTLLSCDPLDKKYDPEKYSKVMEAHADSVSRSAFNRATVENEINDVRNEDFTYQELIEQGKVLQKKEQINKNVAR
;
A
#
# COMPACT_ATOMS: atom_id res chain seq x y z
N MET A 1 -29.87 -16.47 41.29
CA MET A 1 -28.64 -16.72 40.52
C MET A 1 -28.88 -16.53 39.02
N LYS A 2 -29.17 -15.29 38.56
CA LYS A 2 -29.52 -14.99 37.15
C LYS A 2 -28.80 -13.77 36.54
N LYS A 3 -27.95 -13.07 37.30
CA LYS A 3 -27.38 -11.77 36.87
C LYS A 3 -25.87 -11.79 36.61
N LEU A 4 -25.17 -12.87 36.95
CA LEU A 4 -23.72 -12.98 36.75
C LEU A 4 -23.33 -13.62 35.41
N LEU A 5 -24.22 -14.43 34.81
CA LEU A 5 -23.91 -15.12 33.55
C LEU A 5 -24.01 -14.20 32.32
N THR A 6 -24.81 -13.14 32.39
CA THR A 6 -25.01 -12.22 31.25
C THR A 6 -23.85 -11.23 31.08
N LEU A 7 -23.01 -11.08 32.11
CA LEU A 7 -21.89 -10.12 32.11
C LEU A 7 -20.62 -10.69 31.44
N PHE A 8 -20.53 -12.02 31.29
CA PHE A 8 -19.42 -12.66 30.59
C PHE A 8 -19.64 -12.82 29.07
N LEU A 9 -20.89 -12.72 28.58
CA LEU A 9 -21.17 -12.93 27.16
C LEU A 9 -21.00 -11.68 26.28
N THR A 10 -20.97 -10.48 26.88
CA THR A 10 -20.82 -9.22 26.15
C THR A 10 -19.37 -8.72 26.07
N ALA A 11 -18.42 -9.40 26.72
CA ALA A 11 -17.00 -9.04 26.67
C ALA A 11 -16.28 -9.55 25.39
N SER A 12 -16.92 -10.42 24.60
CA SER A 12 -16.28 -11.08 23.44
C SER A 12 -16.43 -10.32 22.12
N VAL A 13 -17.08 -9.15 22.11
CA VAL A 13 -17.38 -8.39 20.88
C VAL A 13 -16.65 -7.06 20.87
N SER A 14 -15.31 -7.06 20.88
CA SER A 14 -14.52 -5.84 20.58
C SER A 14 -13.03 -6.13 20.28
N PHE A 15 -12.72 -7.23 19.61
CA PHE A 15 -11.38 -7.42 19.03
C PHE A 15 -11.47 -7.95 17.61
N THR A 16 -12.34 -7.36 16.80
CA THR A 16 -12.14 -7.37 15.35
C THR A 16 -10.94 -6.47 15.07
N LEU A 17 -9.76 -7.08 15.11
CA LEU A 17 -8.49 -6.50 14.69
C LEU A 17 -8.71 -5.70 13.40
N LEU A 18 -8.51 -4.39 13.50
CA LEU A 18 -8.28 -3.51 12.36
C LEU A 18 -7.04 -4.05 11.63
N SER A 19 -7.23 -4.95 10.67
CA SER A 19 -6.15 -5.42 9.81
C SER A 19 -5.77 -4.27 8.88
N CYS A 20 -4.98 -3.33 9.40
CA CYS A 20 -4.34 -2.31 8.59
C CYS A 20 -3.35 -3.03 7.66
N ASP A 21 -3.57 -2.93 6.34
CA ASP A 21 -2.68 -3.52 5.35
C ASP A 21 -1.28 -2.88 5.53
N PRO A 22 -0.20 -3.66 5.60
CA PRO A 22 1.15 -3.12 5.62
C PRO A 22 1.45 -2.14 4.47
N LEU A 23 0.76 -2.25 3.33
CA LEU A 23 0.86 -1.32 2.22
C LEU A 23 0.21 0.04 2.48
N ASP A 24 -0.74 0.14 3.41
CA ASP A 24 -1.36 1.42 3.80
C ASP A 24 -0.44 2.26 4.69
N LYS A 25 0.71 1.72 5.12
CA LYS A 25 1.69 2.47 5.90
C LYS A 25 2.47 3.44 5.01
N LYS A 26 2.91 4.55 5.61
CA LYS A 26 3.85 5.47 4.96
C LYS A 26 5.11 4.73 4.52
N TYR A 27 5.60 5.11 3.34
CA TYR A 27 6.84 4.61 2.79
C TYR A 27 7.99 4.84 3.78
N ASP A 28 8.79 3.80 3.97
CA ASP A 28 9.96 3.80 4.84
C ASP A 28 11.15 3.29 4.01
N PRO A 29 12.13 4.16 3.69
CA PRO A 29 13.26 3.80 2.83
C PRO A 29 14.14 2.70 3.41
N GLU A 30 14.11 2.47 4.73
CA GLU A 30 14.88 1.41 5.36
C GLU A 30 14.15 0.06 5.31
N LYS A 31 12.81 0.07 5.27
CA LYS A 31 11.98 -1.14 5.37
C LYS A 31 11.30 -1.54 4.06
N TYR A 32 11.36 -0.70 3.03
CA TYR A 32 10.58 -0.90 1.82
C TYR A 32 10.80 -2.27 1.17
N SER A 33 12.06 -2.74 1.07
CA SER A 33 12.37 -4.01 0.44
C SER A 33 11.63 -5.17 1.12
N LYS A 34 11.60 -5.18 2.45
CA LYS A 34 10.89 -6.21 3.24
C LYS A 34 9.37 -6.11 3.09
N VAL A 35 8.83 -4.89 3.13
CA VAL A 35 7.38 -4.67 2.98
C VAL A 35 6.92 -5.11 1.60
N MET A 36 7.63 -4.69 0.55
CA MET A 36 7.29 -5.01 -0.83
C MET A 36 7.47 -6.49 -1.16
N GLU A 37 8.47 -7.16 -0.61
CA GLU A 37 8.65 -8.61 -0.80
C GLU A 37 7.55 -9.43 -0.13
N ALA A 38 7.12 -9.04 1.07
CA ALA A 38 6.13 -9.78 1.84
C ALA A 38 4.68 -9.49 1.42
N HIS A 39 4.40 -8.30 0.88
CA HIS A 39 3.02 -7.82 0.70
C HIS A 39 2.67 -7.38 -0.72
N ALA A 40 3.62 -7.30 -1.65
CA ALA A 40 3.36 -6.88 -3.02
C ALA A 40 3.73 -7.95 -4.06
N ASP A 41 2.83 -8.19 -5.01
CA ASP A 41 3.11 -9.04 -6.18
C ASP A 41 4.14 -8.38 -7.12
N SER A 42 4.59 -9.13 -8.14
CA SER A 42 5.59 -8.62 -9.10
C SER A 42 5.12 -7.38 -9.86
N VAL A 43 3.83 -7.27 -10.17
CA VAL A 43 3.24 -6.14 -10.88
C VAL A 43 3.26 -4.89 -10.00
N SER A 44 2.84 -5.02 -8.75
CA SER A 44 2.81 -3.95 -7.77
C SER A 44 4.22 -3.49 -7.41
N ARG A 45 5.18 -4.41 -7.28
CA ARG A 45 6.61 -4.05 -7.14
C ARG A 45 7.15 -3.26 -8.33
N SER A 46 6.82 -3.68 -9.55
CA SER A 46 7.22 -2.96 -10.76
C SER A 46 6.62 -1.55 -10.81
N ALA A 47 5.34 -1.41 -10.49
CA ALA A 47 4.65 -0.12 -10.41
C ALA A 47 5.28 0.79 -9.33
N PHE A 48 5.48 0.27 -8.12
CA PHE A 48 6.14 0.99 -7.04
C PHE A 48 7.54 1.51 -7.43
N ASN A 49 8.36 0.67 -8.07
CA ASN A 49 9.68 1.07 -8.56
C ASN A 49 9.57 2.17 -9.62
N ARG A 50 8.56 2.12 -10.49
CA ARG A 50 8.35 3.18 -11.48
C ARG A 50 8.00 4.51 -10.83
N ALA A 51 7.13 4.49 -9.82
CA ALA A 51 6.72 5.69 -9.10
C ALA A 51 7.88 6.32 -8.32
N THR A 52 8.66 5.51 -7.59
CA THR A 52 9.79 6.01 -6.80
C THR A 52 10.86 6.69 -7.66
N VAL A 53 11.17 6.11 -8.82
CA VAL A 53 12.08 6.73 -9.81
C VAL A 53 11.48 8.01 -10.40
N GLU A 54 10.18 8.00 -10.76
CA GLU A 54 9.54 9.20 -11.30
C GLU A 54 9.53 10.34 -10.27
N ASN A 55 9.25 10.03 -9.01
CA ASN A 55 9.28 11.01 -7.93
C ASN A 55 10.68 11.56 -7.70
N GLU A 56 11.72 10.72 -7.74
CA GLU A 56 13.11 11.16 -7.66
C GLU A 56 13.49 12.13 -8.80
N ILE A 57 13.06 11.85 -10.04
CA ILE A 57 13.28 12.74 -11.19
C ILE A 57 12.60 14.10 -11.00
N ASN A 58 11.44 14.13 -10.35
CA ASN A 58 10.61 15.32 -10.17
C ASN A 58 10.81 16.00 -8.80
N ASP A 59 11.83 15.62 -8.02
CA ASP A 59 12.11 16.15 -6.67
C ASP A 59 10.92 16.01 -5.70
N VAL A 60 10.18 14.92 -5.83
CA VAL A 60 9.06 14.55 -4.97
C VAL A 60 9.52 13.53 -3.94
N ARG A 61 9.21 13.79 -2.66
CA ARG A 61 9.58 12.91 -1.55
C ARG A 61 8.64 11.70 -1.47
N ASN A 62 9.19 10.49 -1.59
CA ASN A 62 8.40 9.26 -1.52
C ASN A 62 7.78 9.04 -0.14
N GLU A 63 8.40 9.56 0.92
CA GLU A 63 7.93 9.46 2.31
C GLU A 63 6.61 10.19 2.56
N ASP A 64 6.23 11.10 1.66
CA ASP A 64 4.96 11.82 1.72
C ASP A 64 3.78 10.91 1.31
N PHE A 65 4.04 9.68 0.87
CA PHE A 65 3.05 8.71 0.38
C PHE A 65 3.11 7.38 1.14
N THR A 66 2.01 6.62 1.08
CA THR A 66 1.98 5.21 1.49
C THR A 66 2.56 4.30 0.40
N TYR A 67 2.89 3.06 0.74
CA TYR A 67 3.31 2.08 -0.28
C TYR A 67 2.22 1.88 -1.33
N GLN A 68 0.96 1.81 -0.89
CA GLN A 68 -0.19 1.67 -1.78
C GLN A 68 -0.35 2.87 -2.72
N GLU A 69 -0.22 4.10 -2.22
CA GLU A 69 -0.26 5.32 -3.04
C GLU A 69 0.85 5.32 -4.11
N LEU A 70 2.06 4.90 -3.75
CA LEU A 70 3.17 4.78 -4.69
C LEU A 70 2.92 3.68 -5.75
N ILE A 71 2.34 2.54 -5.36
CA ILE A 71 1.93 1.50 -6.32
C ILE A 71 0.89 2.04 -7.31
N GLU A 72 -0.09 2.79 -6.83
CA GLU A 72 -1.14 3.37 -7.66
C GLU A 72 -0.61 4.43 -8.63
N GLN A 73 0.25 5.33 -8.14
CA GLN A 73 0.98 6.28 -9.00
C GLN A 73 1.74 5.55 -10.11
N GLY A 74 2.44 4.47 -9.77
CA GLY A 74 3.19 3.64 -10.71
C GLY A 74 2.31 3.01 -11.79
N LYS A 75 1.15 2.48 -11.40
CA LYS A 75 0.17 1.90 -12.33
C LYS A 75 -0.35 2.95 -13.31
N VAL A 76 -0.61 4.18 -12.83
CA VAL A 76 -1.03 5.30 -13.67
C VAL A 76 0.05 5.67 -14.69
N LEU A 77 1.32 5.73 -14.26
CA LEU A 77 2.45 6.03 -15.15
C LEU A 77 2.61 4.97 -16.25
N GLN A 78 2.59 3.69 -15.88
CA GLN A 78 2.68 2.59 -16.84
C GLN A 78 1.55 2.62 -17.88
N LYS A 79 0.32 2.95 -17.45
CA LYS A 79 -0.82 3.11 -18.35
C LYS A 79 -0.62 4.28 -19.33
N LYS A 80 -0.13 5.42 -18.85
CA LYS A 80 0.17 6.59 -19.71
C LYS A 80 1.22 6.25 -20.78
N GLU A 81 2.28 5.53 -20.41
CA GLU A 81 3.31 5.10 -21.37
C GLU A 81 2.78 4.15 -22.44
N GLN A 82 1.92 3.20 -22.07
CA GLN A 82 1.29 2.29 -23.03
C GLN A 82 0.40 3.04 -24.02
N ILE A 83 -0.38 4.01 -23.53
CA ILE A 83 -1.21 4.87 -24.40
C ILE A 83 -0.32 5.66 -25.36
N ASN A 84 0.75 6.29 -24.86
CA ASN A 84 1.66 7.08 -25.69
C ASN A 84 2.36 6.22 -26.77
N LYS A 85 2.72 4.97 -26.45
CA LYS A 85 3.29 4.03 -27.44
C LYS A 85 2.30 3.65 -28.55
N ASN A 86 1.01 3.60 -28.24
CA ASN A 86 -0.03 3.32 -29.23
C ASN A 86 -0.35 4.54 -30.10
N VAL A 87 -0.14 5.76 -29.60
CA VAL A 87 -0.36 7.01 -30.34
C VAL A 87 0.83 7.35 -31.26
N ALA A 88 2.05 6.97 -30.88
CA ALA A 88 3.26 7.23 -31.66
C ALA A 88 3.52 6.20 -32.80
N ARG A 89 2.53 5.35 -33.12
CA ARG A 89 2.64 4.26 -34.09
C ARG A 89 1.69 4.50 -35.26
#